data_AF-A0A9P7F725-F1
#
_entry.id   AF-A0A9P7F725-F1
#
_cell.length_a   1.000
_cell.length_b   1.000
_cell.length_c   1.000
_cell.angle_alpha   90.00
_cell.angle_beta   90.00
_cell.angle_gamma   90.00
#
_symmetry.space_group_name_H-M   'P 1'
#
loop_
_entity.id
_entity.type
_entity.pdbx_description
1 polymer ?
#
loop_
_entity_poly.entity_id
_entity_poly.type
_entity_poly.pdbx_seq_one_letter_code
_entity_poly.pdbx_strand_id
1 'polypeptide(L)'
;MIQDKSTEVPRACIFRYDSFPHLIGDLSDVYRCTMVSKSHGKIEVAIKSLRILDSSEEAIRALRKRIYGQVRVWTTLHHKSVLRLFGTTSGFGSLPAFVTPWMERGSLTNYLSIEFFNLLDGDKFILLEQITTAIQYLHDRHVIHGNLTGHNILIDSKGNAHVADFGLSAILAECDSSSCETYYPGSIRWAAPELIDLADEEAGKPTARSDVYSLGCVIFQVLSGKLPYHWLADPFHIMAARHKGMQPMAADSSVDRRHVPLLQECWSRSSDRPTVDHILSYVQSALPP
;
A
#
# COMPACT_ATOMS: atom_id res chain seq x y z
N MET A 1 -24.65 -12.90 12.09
CA MET A 1 -25.56 -12.55 10.98
C MET A 1 -26.10 -11.15 11.21
N ILE A 2 -25.46 -10.13 10.61
CA ILE A 2 -26.07 -8.92 10.06
C ILE A 2 -25.12 -8.56 8.89
N GLN A 3 -25.49 -8.93 7.67
CA GLN A 3 -24.87 -8.34 6.48
C GLN A 3 -25.21 -6.85 6.53
N ASP A 4 -24.21 -5.99 6.65
CA ASP A 4 -24.41 -4.58 6.39
C ASP A 4 -24.64 -4.43 4.87
N LYS A 5 -25.91 -4.52 4.47
CA LYS A 5 -26.34 -4.43 3.07
C LYS A 5 -26.01 -3.05 2.46
N SER A 6 -25.59 -2.07 3.25
CA SER A 6 -25.30 -0.72 2.76
C SER A 6 -24.04 -0.62 1.89
N THR A 7 -23.11 -1.58 2.01
CA THR A 7 -21.83 -1.58 1.27
C THR A 7 -21.70 -2.70 0.25
N GLU A 8 -22.76 -3.48 -0.01
CA GLU A 8 -22.71 -4.57 -1.00
C GLU A 8 -23.04 -4.04 -2.40
N VAL A 9 -22.10 -4.22 -3.33
CA VAL A 9 -22.29 -3.96 -4.75
C VAL A 9 -22.89 -5.23 -5.38
N PRO A 10 -24.10 -5.18 -5.97
CA PRO A 10 -24.71 -6.36 -6.57
C PRO A 10 -23.83 -6.92 -7.69
N ARG A 11 -23.55 -8.23 -7.65
CA ARG A 11 -22.75 -8.92 -8.67
C ARG A 11 -23.29 -8.72 -10.09
N ALA A 12 -24.61 -8.57 -10.25
CA ALA A 12 -25.28 -8.31 -11.51
C ALA A 12 -24.91 -6.96 -12.15
N CYS A 13 -24.37 -6.02 -11.36
CA CYS A 13 -23.90 -4.73 -11.85
C CYS A 13 -22.45 -4.77 -12.36
N ILE A 14 -21.74 -5.90 -12.19
CA ILE A 14 -20.30 -6.02 -12.48
C ILE A 14 -20.08 -6.93 -13.70
N PHE A 15 -19.32 -6.45 -14.67
CA PHE A 15 -19.02 -7.15 -15.92
C PHE A 15 -17.49 -7.24 -16.08
N ARG A 16 -16.94 -8.44 -16.15
CA ARG A 16 -15.49 -8.63 -16.30
C ARG A 16 -15.07 -8.29 -17.73
N TYR A 17 -13.88 -7.69 -17.87
CA TYR A 17 -13.26 -7.52 -19.19
C TYR A 17 -12.68 -8.84 -19.71
N ASP A 18 -12.12 -9.65 -18.81
CA ASP A 18 -11.50 -10.93 -19.13
C ASP A 18 -11.95 -12.01 -18.13
N SER A 19 -11.82 -13.27 -18.54
CA SER A 19 -12.02 -14.43 -17.68
C SER A 19 -10.92 -14.55 -16.61
N PHE A 20 -9.72 -14.06 -16.92
CA PHE A 20 -8.54 -14.13 -16.04
C PHE A 20 -8.27 -12.82 -15.28
N PRO A 21 -7.65 -12.90 -14.10
CA PRO A 21 -7.22 -11.71 -13.37
C PRO A 21 -6.17 -10.94 -14.18
N HIS A 22 -6.26 -9.61 -14.12
CA HIS A 22 -5.31 -8.71 -14.80
C HIS A 22 -4.01 -8.59 -14.02
N LEU A 23 -4.07 -8.73 -12.69
CA LEU A 23 -2.90 -8.80 -11.82
C LEU A 23 -3.09 -9.96 -10.86
N ILE A 24 -2.07 -10.82 -10.78
CA ILE A 24 -1.95 -11.88 -9.78
C ILE A 24 -0.93 -11.37 -8.77
N GLY A 25 -1.40 -10.82 -7.66
CA GLY A 25 -0.54 -10.46 -6.53
C GLY A 25 -0.41 -11.64 -5.59
N ASP A 26 0.57 -11.61 -4.69
CA ASP A 26 0.96 -12.75 -3.83
C ASP A 26 -0.23 -13.41 -3.10
N LEU A 27 -1.23 -12.65 -2.68
CA LEU A 27 -2.38 -13.12 -1.87
C LEU A 27 -3.72 -12.69 -2.43
N SER A 28 -3.74 -12.08 -3.62
CA SER A 28 -4.97 -11.54 -4.17
C SER A 28 -4.94 -11.50 -5.68
N ASP A 29 -6.10 -11.73 -6.26
CA ASP A 29 -6.34 -11.58 -7.68
C ASP A 29 -7.09 -10.28 -7.92
N VAL A 30 -6.62 -9.47 -8.87
CA VAL A 30 -7.27 -8.22 -9.27
C VAL A 30 -7.84 -8.36 -10.67
N TYR A 31 -9.14 -8.14 -10.79
CA TYR A 31 -9.87 -8.17 -12.06
C TYR A 31 -10.24 -6.75 -12.47
N ARG A 32 -9.90 -6.35 -13.70
CA ARG A 32 -10.50 -5.17 -14.32
C ARG A 32 -11.93 -5.50 -14.74
N CYS A 33 -12.87 -4.71 -14.25
CA CYS A 33 -14.28 -4.88 -14.56
C CYS A 33 -14.90 -3.54 -14.92
N THR A 34 -16.09 -3.61 -15.48
CA THR A 34 -17.01 -2.48 -15.55
C THR A 34 -18.09 -2.65 -14.48
N MET A 35 -18.40 -1.59 -13.75
CA MET A 35 -19.59 -1.50 -12.91
C MET A 35 -20.64 -0.55 -13.53
N VAL A 36 -21.90 -0.98 -13.58
CA VAL A 36 -23.04 -0.13 -13.92
C VAL A 36 -23.68 0.40 -12.64
N SER A 37 -23.55 1.70 -12.41
CA SER A 37 -24.11 2.42 -11.26
C SER A 37 -25.27 3.30 -11.69
N LYS A 38 -26.34 3.34 -10.88
CA LYS A 38 -27.50 4.22 -11.13
C LYS A 38 -27.14 5.71 -11.15
N SER A 39 -26.10 6.10 -10.40
CA SER A 39 -25.71 7.50 -10.21
C SER A 39 -24.63 7.97 -11.18
N HIS A 40 -23.78 7.06 -11.68
CA HIS A 40 -22.59 7.42 -12.48
C HIS A 40 -22.56 6.72 -13.84
N GLY A 41 -23.59 5.95 -14.20
CA GLY A 41 -23.59 5.15 -15.41
C GLY A 41 -22.54 4.04 -15.36
N LYS A 42 -21.84 3.85 -16.48
CA LYS A 42 -20.85 2.79 -16.66
C LYS A 42 -19.46 3.29 -16.25
N ILE A 43 -18.85 2.69 -15.23
CA ILE A 43 -17.50 3.06 -14.75
C ILE A 43 -16.56 1.86 -14.67
N GLU A 44 -15.27 2.09 -14.87
CA GLU A 44 -14.25 1.06 -14.69
C GLU A 44 -13.89 0.88 -13.22
N VAL A 45 -13.79 -0.38 -12.81
CA VAL A 45 -13.51 -0.77 -11.42
C VAL A 45 -12.47 -1.88 -11.37
N ALA A 46 -11.69 -1.89 -10.29
CA ALA A 46 -10.88 -3.03 -9.90
C ALA A 46 -11.67 -3.87 -8.89
N ILE A 47 -11.72 -5.19 -9.12
CA ILE A 47 -12.25 -6.16 -8.17
C ILE A 47 -11.08 -6.93 -7.57
N LYS A 48 -10.77 -6.69 -6.30
CA LYS A 48 -9.69 -7.37 -5.59
C LYS A 48 -10.25 -8.50 -4.73
N SER A 49 -9.94 -9.73 -5.11
CA SER A 49 -10.35 -10.94 -4.40
C SER A 49 -9.17 -11.49 -3.59
N LEU A 50 -9.36 -11.72 -2.30
CA LEU A 50 -8.33 -12.32 -1.46
C LEU A 50 -8.33 -13.84 -1.66
N ARG A 51 -7.13 -14.42 -1.85
CA ARG A 51 -6.91 -15.86 -1.92
C ARG A 51 -6.77 -16.42 -0.51
N ILE A 52 -7.34 -17.60 -0.30
CA ILE A 52 -7.25 -18.33 0.97
C ILE A 52 -6.47 -19.62 0.77
N LEU A 53 -5.57 -19.91 1.70
CA LEU A 53 -4.85 -21.17 1.75
C LEU A 53 -5.66 -22.21 2.54
N ASP A 54 -6.18 -21.82 3.71
CA ASP A 54 -7.13 -22.62 4.47
C ASP A 54 -8.57 -22.38 3.99
N SER A 55 -9.19 -23.46 3.49
CA SER A 55 -10.58 -23.46 3.02
C SER A 55 -11.57 -23.97 4.07
N SER A 56 -11.15 -24.10 5.33
CA SER A 56 -12.05 -24.44 6.44
C SER A 56 -13.12 -23.37 6.63
N GLU A 57 -14.33 -23.80 6.96
CA GLU A 57 -15.46 -22.90 7.17
C GLU A 57 -15.22 -21.97 8.38
N GLU A 58 -14.49 -22.44 9.39
CA GLU A 58 -14.05 -21.66 10.55
C GLU A 58 -13.13 -20.51 10.12
N ALA A 59 -12.08 -20.79 9.33
CA ALA A 59 -11.15 -19.77 8.84
C ALA A 59 -11.85 -18.77 7.92
N ILE A 60 -12.70 -19.24 7.00
CA ILE A 60 -13.47 -18.37 6.11
C ILE A 60 -14.39 -17.43 6.91
N ARG A 61 -15.07 -17.93 7.95
CA ARG A 61 -15.92 -17.09 8.81
C ARG A 61 -15.12 -16.03 9.57
N ALA A 62 -13.97 -16.42 10.12
CA ALA A 62 -13.08 -15.50 10.83
C ALA A 62 -12.57 -14.39 9.90
N LEU A 63 -12.09 -14.77 8.71
CA LEU A 63 -11.56 -13.84 7.72
C LEU A 63 -12.66 -12.91 7.17
N ARG A 64 -13.86 -13.43 6.92
CA ARG A 64 -15.02 -12.63 6.51
C ARG A 64 -15.39 -11.57 7.57
N LYS A 65 -15.36 -11.91 8.86
CA LYS A 65 -15.60 -10.95 9.95
C LYS A 65 -14.58 -9.80 9.93
N ARG A 66 -13.31 -10.13 9.66
CA ARG A 66 -12.20 -9.17 9.62
C ARG A 66 -12.26 -8.26 8.39
N ILE A 67 -12.60 -8.81 7.22
CA ILE A 67 -12.90 -8.05 6.01
C ILE A 67 -13.99 -7.02 6.28
N TYR A 68 -15.13 -7.41 6.86
CA TYR A 68 -16.19 -6.45 7.18
C TYR A 68 -15.78 -5.39 8.21
N GLY A 69 -14.90 -5.75 9.15
CA GLY A 69 -14.27 -4.77 10.05
C GLY A 69 -13.50 -3.70 9.28
N GLN A 70 -12.65 -4.11 8.33
CA GLN A 70 -11.89 -3.18 7.50
C GLN A 70 -12.76 -2.39 6.52
N VAL A 71 -13.78 -3.00 5.92
CA VAL A 71 -14.76 -2.28 5.07
C VAL A 71 -15.41 -1.15 5.84
N ARG A 72 -15.80 -1.39 7.10
CA ARG A 72 -16.41 -0.35 7.95
C ARG A 72 -15.45 0.80 8.24
N VAL A 73 -14.17 0.53 8.48
CA VAL A 73 -13.16 1.60 8.63
C VAL A 73 -12.97 2.33 7.32
N TRP A 74 -12.69 1.60 6.23
CA TRP A 74 -12.39 2.16 4.91
C TRP A 74 -13.52 3.06 4.38
N THR A 75 -14.77 2.67 4.54
CA THR A 75 -15.92 3.48 4.07
C THR A 75 -16.07 4.82 4.79
N THR A 76 -15.48 4.99 5.98
CA THR A 76 -15.48 6.27 6.71
C THR A 76 -14.33 7.21 6.30
N LEU A 77 -13.39 6.73 5.50
CA LEU A 77 -12.22 7.48 5.06
C LEU A 77 -12.54 8.27 3.78
N HIS A 78 -12.31 9.57 3.83
CA HIS A 78 -12.59 10.53 2.78
C HIS A 78 -11.39 11.47 2.61
N HIS A 79 -10.50 11.11 1.69
CA HIS A 79 -9.34 11.91 1.32
C HIS A 79 -9.02 11.73 -0.17
N LYS A 80 -8.58 12.79 -0.84
CA LYS A 80 -8.34 12.81 -2.31
C LYS A 80 -7.29 11.80 -2.78
N SER A 81 -6.36 11.44 -1.89
CA SER A 81 -5.23 10.54 -2.17
C SER A 81 -5.28 9.26 -1.33
N VAL A 82 -6.43 8.93 -0.75
CA VAL A 82 -6.72 7.59 -0.18
C VAL A 82 -7.66 6.90 -1.14
N LEU A 83 -7.31 5.69 -1.59
CA LEU A 83 -8.12 4.94 -2.56
C LEU A 83 -9.53 4.77 -2.02
N ARG A 84 -10.53 5.17 -2.82
CA ARG A 84 -11.93 5.04 -2.41
C ARG A 84 -12.41 3.59 -2.54
N LEU A 85 -13.14 3.12 -1.53
CA LEU A 85 -13.92 1.89 -1.60
C LEU A 85 -15.36 2.18 -2.05
N PHE A 86 -15.83 1.52 -3.12
CA PHE A 86 -17.23 1.54 -3.50
C PHE A 86 -18.07 0.53 -2.70
N GLY A 87 -17.44 -0.56 -2.28
CA GLY A 87 -18.08 -1.59 -1.46
C GLY A 87 -17.43 -2.94 -1.66
N THR A 88 -18.20 -4.00 -1.40
CA THR A 88 -17.78 -5.39 -1.64
C THR A 88 -18.74 -6.10 -2.57
N THR A 89 -18.23 -7.07 -3.35
CA THR A 89 -19.05 -7.98 -4.18
C THR A 89 -18.72 -9.43 -3.88
N SER A 90 -19.70 -10.31 -4.07
CA SER A 90 -19.51 -11.77 -4.09
C SER A 90 -19.20 -12.27 -5.51
N GLY A 91 -18.91 -13.57 -5.68
CA GLY A 91 -18.75 -14.20 -6.99
C GLY A 91 -17.36 -14.06 -7.64
N PHE A 92 -16.34 -13.74 -6.83
CA PHE A 92 -14.93 -13.70 -7.24
C PHE A 92 -14.04 -14.60 -6.35
N GLY A 93 -14.66 -15.47 -5.54
CA GLY A 93 -13.99 -16.36 -4.58
C GLY A 93 -14.91 -16.67 -3.40
N SER A 94 -14.37 -17.34 -2.38
CA SER A 94 -15.10 -17.72 -1.14
C SER A 94 -15.33 -16.54 -0.19
N LEU A 95 -14.58 -15.46 -0.36
CA LEU A 95 -14.64 -14.23 0.43
C LEU A 95 -15.28 -13.08 -0.36
N PRO A 96 -15.84 -12.07 0.33
CA PRO A 96 -16.20 -10.81 -0.30
C PRO A 96 -14.96 -10.16 -0.94
N ALA A 97 -15.07 -9.76 -2.21
CA ALA A 97 -14.04 -9.03 -2.94
C ALA A 97 -14.28 -7.52 -2.84
N PHE A 98 -13.20 -6.73 -2.76
CA PHE A 98 -13.28 -5.27 -2.71
C PHE A 98 -13.54 -4.69 -4.08
N VAL A 99 -14.36 -3.62 -4.15
CA VAL A 99 -14.68 -2.88 -5.36
C VAL A 99 -14.13 -1.47 -5.25
N THR A 100 -13.13 -1.13 -6.06
CA THR A 100 -12.49 0.20 -6.08
C THR A 100 -12.50 0.77 -7.50
N PRO A 101 -12.25 2.07 -7.70
CA PRO A 101 -11.94 2.59 -9.03
C PRO A 101 -10.78 1.81 -9.67
N TRP A 102 -10.84 1.63 -10.98
CA TRP A 102 -9.67 1.18 -11.74
C TRP A 102 -8.68 2.34 -11.88
N MET A 103 -7.39 2.07 -11.66
CA MET A 103 -6.32 3.06 -11.73
C MET A 103 -5.49 2.82 -12.98
N GLU A 104 -5.66 3.67 -13.99
CA GLU A 104 -5.22 3.40 -15.37
C GLU A 104 -3.72 3.33 -15.53
N ARG A 105 -2.96 4.03 -14.68
CA ARG A 105 -1.49 4.06 -14.72
C ARG A 105 -0.86 3.03 -13.78
N GLY A 106 -1.66 2.17 -13.16
CA GLY A 106 -1.20 1.06 -12.34
C GLY A 106 -0.57 1.51 -11.02
N SER A 107 0.37 0.72 -10.50
CA SER A 107 1.07 1.05 -9.25
C SER A 107 2.15 2.13 -9.47
N LEU A 108 2.52 2.86 -8.43
CA LEU A 108 3.62 3.83 -8.43
C LEU A 108 4.92 3.17 -8.89
N THR A 109 5.20 1.93 -8.47
CA THR A 109 6.38 1.18 -8.94
C THR A 109 6.36 1.01 -10.46
N ASN A 110 5.23 0.61 -11.05
CA ASN A 110 5.13 0.46 -12.50
C ASN A 110 5.19 1.81 -13.21
N TYR A 111 4.48 2.80 -12.67
CA TYR A 111 4.43 4.15 -13.21
C TYR A 111 5.83 4.77 -13.29
N LEU A 112 6.62 4.72 -12.22
CA LEU A 112 7.99 5.23 -12.21
C LEU A 112 8.90 4.44 -13.16
N SER A 113 8.71 3.13 -13.31
CA SER A 113 9.52 2.34 -14.25
C SER A 113 9.37 2.77 -15.71
N ILE A 114 8.26 3.43 -16.05
CA ILE A 114 7.93 3.89 -17.40
C ILE A 114 8.19 5.40 -17.53
N GLU A 115 7.74 6.19 -16.55
CA GLU A 115 7.62 7.66 -16.69
C GLU A 115 8.69 8.44 -15.91
N PHE A 116 9.55 7.80 -15.12
CA PHE A 116 10.47 8.52 -14.21
C PHE A 116 11.33 9.59 -14.91
N PHE A 117 11.84 9.30 -16.11
CA PHE A 117 12.65 10.26 -16.87
C PHE A 117 11.83 11.38 -17.53
N ASN A 118 10.50 11.23 -17.62
CA ASN A 118 9.59 12.25 -18.12
C ASN A 118 9.05 13.15 -17.00
N LEU A 119 9.17 12.74 -15.73
CA LEU A 119 8.72 13.51 -14.58
C LEU A 119 9.70 14.62 -14.23
N LEU A 120 9.20 15.85 -14.18
CA LEU A 120 9.94 16.96 -13.61
C LEU A 120 10.00 16.80 -12.08
N ASP A 121 10.93 17.50 -11.44
CA ASP A 121 11.03 17.45 -9.98
C ASP A 121 9.75 17.95 -9.31
N GLY A 122 9.10 18.97 -9.87
CA GLY A 122 7.78 19.43 -9.41
C GLY A 122 6.73 18.32 -9.39
N ASP A 123 6.65 17.50 -10.45
CA ASP A 123 5.70 16.39 -10.53
C ASP A 123 5.99 15.32 -9.47
N LYS A 124 7.28 15.03 -9.23
CA LYS A 124 7.72 14.11 -8.17
C LYS A 124 7.29 14.62 -6.79
N PHE A 125 7.49 15.91 -6.49
CA PHE A 125 7.08 16.49 -5.21
C PHE A 125 5.56 16.57 -5.05
N ILE A 126 4.79 16.75 -6.14
CA ILE A 126 3.32 16.64 -6.11
C ILE A 126 2.89 15.22 -5.72
N LEU A 127 3.50 14.18 -6.31
CA LEU A 127 3.25 12.79 -5.91
C LEU A 127 3.56 12.57 -4.43
N LEU A 128 4.71 13.07 -3.96
CA LEU A 128 5.10 12.96 -2.56
C LEU A 128 4.15 13.68 -1.61
N GLU A 129 3.65 14.86 -1.98
CA GLU A 129 2.69 15.60 -1.17
C GLU A 129 1.38 14.82 -1.04
N GLN A 130 0.87 14.28 -2.15
CA GLN A 130 -0.34 13.48 -2.19
C GLN A 130 -0.24 12.23 -1.30
N ILE A 131 0.87 11.49 -1.42
CA ILE A 131 1.15 10.30 -0.61
C ILE A 131 1.29 10.67 0.87
N THR A 132 2.09 11.68 1.18
CA THR A 132 2.38 12.08 2.58
C THR A 132 1.13 12.58 3.28
N THR A 133 0.32 13.41 2.60
CA THR A 133 -0.96 13.90 3.16
C THR A 133 -1.95 12.74 3.39
N ALA A 134 -1.96 11.74 2.50
CA ALA A 134 -2.79 10.54 2.71
C ALA A 134 -2.34 9.74 3.94
N ILE A 135 -1.03 9.57 4.17
CA ILE A 135 -0.52 8.90 5.36
C ILE A 135 -0.84 9.69 6.63
N GLN A 136 -0.65 11.02 6.63
CA GLN A 136 -1.04 11.88 7.75
C GLN A 136 -2.53 11.70 8.06
N TYR A 137 -3.39 11.76 7.05
CA TYR A 137 -4.83 11.60 7.18
C TYR A 137 -5.24 10.27 7.83
N LEU A 138 -4.55 9.18 7.47
CA LEU A 138 -4.76 7.85 8.06
C LEU A 138 -4.32 7.84 9.53
N HIS A 139 -3.13 8.37 9.83
CA HIS A 139 -2.58 8.41 11.19
C HIS A 139 -3.43 9.26 12.13
N ASP A 140 -3.93 10.41 11.68
CA ASP A 140 -4.87 11.25 12.45
C ASP A 140 -6.17 10.51 12.84
N ARG A 141 -6.53 9.49 12.07
CA ARG A 141 -7.70 8.62 12.29
C ARG A 141 -7.32 7.29 12.94
N HIS A 142 -6.11 7.17 13.47
CA HIS A 142 -5.59 5.99 14.14
C HIS A 142 -5.58 4.75 13.22
N VAL A 143 -5.46 4.96 11.91
CA VAL A 143 -5.31 3.91 10.92
C VAL A 143 -3.84 3.79 10.55
N ILE A 144 -3.23 2.66 10.89
CA ILE A 144 -1.88 2.30 10.43
C ILE A 144 -1.99 1.62 9.08
N HIS A 145 -1.19 2.05 8.10
CA HIS A 145 -1.17 1.40 6.80
C HIS A 145 -0.56 -0.01 6.92
N GLY A 146 0.64 -0.09 7.48
CA GLY A 146 1.33 -1.32 7.84
C GLY A 146 1.79 -2.20 6.69
N ASN A 147 1.76 -1.69 5.46
CA ASN A 147 2.35 -2.31 4.26
C ASN A 147 2.53 -1.25 3.17
N LEU A 148 3.04 -0.07 3.52
CA LEU A 148 3.19 1.01 2.56
C LEU A 148 4.34 0.68 1.60
N THR A 149 4.03 0.53 0.32
CA THR A 149 5.00 0.21 -0.74
C THR A 149 4.64 0.96 -2.02
N GLY A 150 5.58 1.05 -2.97
CA GLY A 150 5.25 1.56 -4.31
C GLY A 150 4.23 0.71 -5.07
N HIS A 151 3.98 -0.53 -4.66
CA HIS A 151 2.94 -1.39 -5.24
C HIS A 151 1.54 -1.07 -4.71
N ASN A 152 1.45 -0.56 -3.48
CA ASN A 152 0.20 -0.21 -2.80
C ASN A 152 -0.15 1.28 -2.93
N ILE A 153 0.56 2.01 -3.79
CA ILE A 153 0.20 3.37 -4.21
C ILE A 153 -0.21 3.26 -5.66
N LEU A 154 -1.45 3.61 -5.98
CA LEU A 154 -2.00 3.51 -7.33
C LEU A 154 -2.07 4.89 -7.99
N ILE A 155 -1.84 4.93 -9.30
CA ILE A 155 -1.80 6.17 -10.08
C ILE A 155 -3.00 6.21 -11.02
N ASP A 156 -3.80 7.27 -10.91
CA ASP A 156 -4.96 7.48 -11.79
C ASP A 156 -4.54 7.97 -13.18
N SER A 157 -5.48 8.01 -14.13
CA SER A 157 -5.25 8.52 -15.50
C SER A 157 -4.61 9.91 -15.57
N LYS A 158 -4.84 10.77 -14.57
CA LYS A 158 -4.29 12.13 -14.48
C LYS A 158 -2.92 12.20 -13.82
N GLY A 159 -2.37 11.08 -13.36
CA GLY A 159 -1.08 11.02 -12.68
C GLY A 159 -1.15 11.30 -11.19
N ASN A 160 -2.34 11.31 -10.56
CA ASN A 160 -2.43 11.49 -9.11
C ASN A 160 -2.28 10.17 -8.36
N ALA A 161 -1.63 10.23 -7.20
CA ALA A 161 -1.41 9.10 -6.30
C ALA A 161 -2.58 8.86 -5.34
N HIS A 162 -2.91 7.59 -5.18
CA HIS A 162 -3.94 7.07 -4.28
C HIS A 162 -3.37 5.92 -3.44
N VAL A 163 -3.25 6.11 -2.13
CA VAL A 163 -2.79 5.10 -1.18
C VAL A 163 -3.87 4.02 -1.01
N ALA A 164 -3.50 2.77 -1.25
CA ALA A 164 -4.37 1.60 -1.23
C ALA A 164 -3.93 0.58 -0.17
N ASP A 165 -4.75 -0.46 0.06
CA ASP A 165 -4.37 -1.65 0.83
C ASP A 165 -3.91 -1.44 2.28
N PHE A 166 -4.25 -0.30 2.87
CA PHE A 166 -4.05 -0.05 4.30
C PHE A 166 -4.91 -0.99 5.15
N GLY A 167 -4.35 -1.50 6.25
CA GLY A 167 -5.03 -2.41 7.16
C GLY A 167 -5.27 -3.84 6.62
N LEU A 168 -4.91 -4.13 5.36
CA LEU A 168 -4.98 -5.49 4.81
C LEU A 168 -3.88 -6.41 5.36
N SER A 169 -2.70 -5.88 5.71
CA SER A 169 -1.64 -6.68 6.33
C SER A 169 -2.08 -7.28 7.66
N ALA A 170 -2.78 -6.49 8.49
CA ALA A 170 -3.37 -6.99 9.71
C ALA A 170 -4.33 -8.15 9.43
N ILE A 171 -5.21 -8.04 8.42
CA ILE A 171 -6.11 -9.13 8.02
C ILE A 171 -5.30 -10.40 7.66
N LEU A 172 -4.24 -10.28 6.89
CA LEU A 172 -3.56 -11.44 6.32
C LEU A 172 -2.62 -12.12 7.33
N ALA A 173 -1.99 -11.37 8.23
CA ALA A 173 -1.01 -11.86 9.21
C ALA A 173 -1.54 -12.95 10.17
N GLU A 174 -2.82 -12.93 10.55
CA GLU A 174 -3.38 -13.94 11.47
C GLU A 174 -3.94 -15.18 10.76
N CYS A 175 -3.94 -15.22 9.42
CA CYS A 175 -4.36 -16.42 8.66
C CYS A 175 -3.20 -17.37 8.37
N ASP A 176 -1.97 -16.85 8.35
CA ASP A 176 -0.76 -17.64 8.14
C ASP A 176 -0.20 -18.11 9.49
N SER A 177 -0.85 -19.10 10.11
CA SER A 177 -0.33 -19.72 11.35
C SER A 177 0.95 -20.55 11.13
N SER A 178 1.43 -20.66 9.88
CA SER A 178 2.61 -21.44 9.51
C SER A 178 3.82 -20.62 9.06
N SER A 179 3.70 -19.30 8.91
CA SER A 179 4.84 -18.42 8.61
C SER A 179 4.96 -17.40 9.73
N CYS A 180 6.03 -17.53 10.51
CA CYS A 180 6.53 -16.50 11.43
C CYS A 180 7.04 -15.24 10.67
N GLU A 181 6.59 -15.03 9.43
CA GLU A 181 6.93 -13.92 8.57
C GLU A 181 5.66 -13.12 8.36
N THR A 182 5.40 -12.15 9.24
CA THR A 182 4.33 -11.15 9.10
C THR A 182 4.51 -10.25 7.86
N TYR A 183 5.53 -10.50 7.04
CA TYR A 183 5.96 -9.64 5.95
C TYR A 183 6.37 -10.43 4.71
N TYR A 184 5.63 -10.22 3.62
CA TYR A 184 5.80 -10.96 2.37
C TYR A 184 7.11 -10.59 1.64
N PRO A 185 7.73 -11.52 0.89
CA PRO A 185 8.99 -11.29 0.18
C PRO A 185 8.96 -10.05 -0.72
N GLY A 186 7.82 -9.75 -1.35
CA GLY A 186 7.65 -8.61 -2.25
C GLY A 186 7.71 -7.24 -1.55
N SER A 187 7.29 -7.16 -0.29
CA SER A 187 7.26 -5.90 0.46
C SER A 187 8.56 -5.60 1.21
N ILE A 188 9.44 -6.58 1.40
CA ILE A 188 10.56 -6.56 2.38
C ILE A 188 11.49 -5.34 2.28
N ARG A 189 11.59 -4.75 1.09
CA ARG A 189 12.38 -3.54 0.79
C ARG A 189 11.88 -2.30 1.52
N TRP A 190 10.58 -2.20 1.80
CA TRP A 190 9.96 -1.06 2.47
C TRP A 190 9.73 -1.30 3.97
N ALA A 191 9.95 -2.52 4.47
CA ALA A 191 9.67 -2.89 5.84
C ALA A 191 10.63 -2.20 6.82
N ALA A 192 10.10 -1.63 7.88
CA ALA A 192 10.92 -1.17 9.01
C ALA A 192 11.62 -2.36 9.68
N PRO A 193 12.87 -2.21 10.17
CA PRO A 193 13.65 -3.31 10.77
C PRO A 193 12.91 -4.00 11.92
N GLU A 194 12.22 -3.24 12.76
CA GLU A 194 11.47 -3.75 13.91
C GLU A 194 10.24 -4.61 13.56
N LEU A 195 9.80 -4.60 12.28
CA LEU A 195 8.70 -5.47 11.83
C LEU A 195 9.16 -6.88 11.48
N ILE A 196 10.47 -7.12 11.39
CA ILE A 196 11.04 -8.38 10.90
C ILE A 196 11.97 -9.02 11.94
N ASP A 197 12.43 -8.26 12.93
CA ASP A 197 13.31 -8.77 13.97
C ASP A 197 12.51 -9.61 15.00
N LEU A 198 12.64 -10.93 14.94
CA LEU A 198 11.84 -11.90 15.72
C LEU A 198 12.24 -11.99 17.21
N ALA A 199 13.08 -11.09 17.71
CA ALA A 199 13.64 -11.15 19.06
C ALA A 199 12.67 -10.69 20.18
N ASP A 200 11.52 -10.10 19.84
CA ASP A 200 10.55 -9.56 20.82
C ASP A 200 9.12 -10.04 20.47
N GLU A 201 8.29 -10.32 21.48
CA GLU A 201 6.89 -10.77 21.30
C GLU A 201 5.99 -9.66 20.71
N GLU A 202 6.37 -8.39 20.88
CA GLU A 202 5.74 -7.24 20.23
C GLU A 202 6.37 -6.88 18.87
N ALA A 203 7.45 -7.56 18.47
CA ALA A 203 8.01 -7.39 17.15
C ALA A 203 7.04 -7.89 16.08
N GLY A 204 7.03 -7.21 14.93
CA GLY A 204 6.17 -7.59 13.80
C GLY A 204 4.79 -6.93 13.75
N LYS A 205 4.37 -6.15 14.75
CA LYS A 205 3.13 -5.35 14.66
C LYS A 205 3.39 -4.00 13.98
N PRO A 206 2.69 -3.66 12.89
CA PRO A 206 2.82 -2.34 12.27
C PRO A 206 2.43 -1.18 13.18
N THR A 207 3.18 -0.08 13.09
CA THR A 207 2.96 1.17 13.84
C THR A 207 3.03 2.40 12.92
N ALA A 208 2.60 3.56 13.43
CA ALA A 208 2.78 4.82 12.69
C ALA A 208 4.26 5.11 12.40
N ARG A 209 5.16 4.72 13.32
CA ARG A 209 6.60 4.86 13.12
C ARG A 209 7.15 3.92 12.06
N SER A 210 6.62 2.70 11.95
CA SER A 210 7.02 1.80 10.85
C SER A 210 6.52 2.32 9.50
N ASP A 211 5.33 2.93 9.44
CA ASP A 211 4.84 3.59 8.23
C ASP A 211 5.75 4.75 7.81
N VAL A 212 6.33 5.52 8.75
CA VAL A 212 7.30 6.58 8.45
C VAL A 212 8.57 6.02 7.78
N TYR A 213 9.07 4.87 8.23
CA TYR A 213 10.19 4.20 7.56
C TYR A 213 9.83 3.83 6.11
N SER A 214 8.67 3.20 5.93
CA SER A 214 8.18 2.82 4.61
C SER A 214 7.93 4.03 3.70
N LEU A 215 7.45 5.14 4.27
CA LEU A 215 7.29 6.42 3.58
C LEU A 215 8.65 6.97 3.13
N GLY A 216 9.69 6.89 3.96
CA GLY A 216 11.06 7.21 3.56
C GLY A 216 11.54 6.37 2.36
N CYS A 217 11.24 5.07 2.35
CA CYS A 217 11.51 4.21 1.21
C CYS A 217 10.74 4.61 -0.07
N VAL A 218 9.48 5.04 0.07
CA VAL A 218 8.67 5.57 -1.04
C VAL A 218 9.23 6.91 -1.55
N ILE A 219 9.63 7.82 -0.66
CA ILE A 219 10.27 9.09 -1.02
C ILE A 219 11.54 8.83 -1.83
N PHE A 220 12.41 7.93 -1.35
CA PHE A 220 13.58 7.49 -2.08
C PHE A 220 13.23 6.95 -3.47
N GLN A 221 12.21 6.09 -3.56
CA GLN A 221 11.78 5.50 -4.82
C GLN A 221 11.30 6.54 -5.83
N VAL A 222 10.53 7.54 -5.40
CA VAL A 222 10.05 8.63 -6.28
C VAL A 222 11.20 9.53 -6.73
N LEU A 223 12.16 9.85 -5.85
CA LEU A 223 13.28 10.74 -6.17
C LEU A 223 14.33 10.07 -7.07
N SER A 224 14.51 8.76 -6.97
CA SER A 224 15.55 8.02 -7.69
C SER A 224 15.03 7.18 -8.86
N GLY A 225 13.75 6.85 -8.89
CA GLY A 225 13.16 5.86 -9.80
C GLY A 225 13.60 4.42 -9.48
N LYS A 226 14.32 4.19 -8.38
CA LYS A 226 14.87 2.88 -8.00
C LYS A 226 14.11 2.31 -6.82
N LEU A 227 14.01 0.98 -6.78
CA LEU A 227 13.50 0.28 -5.59
C LEU A 227 14.45 0.47 -4.40
N PRO A 228 13.95 0.51 -3.16
CA PRO A 228 14.81 0.45 -1.99
C PRO A 228 15.65 -0.84 -2.04
N TYR A 229 16.94 -0.74 -1.69
CA TYR A 229 17.92 -1.82 -1.84
C TYR A 229 18.08 -2.34 -3.28
N HIS A 230 17.91 -1.51 -4.32
CA HIS A 230 17.98 -1.97 -5.72
C HIS A 230 19.30 -2.66 -6.11
N TRP A 231 20.39 -2.43 -5.38
CA TRP A 231 21.69 -3.10 -5.59
C TRP A 231 21.74 -4.53 -5.03
N LEU A 232 20.68 -4.97 -4.34
CA LEU A 232 20.51 -6.32 -3.84
C LEU A 232 19.31 -6.96 -4.54
N ALA A 233 19.57 -8.02 -5.31
CA ALA A 233 18.53 -8.77 -6.01
C ALA A 233 17.79 -9.74 -5.07
N ASP A 234 18.52 -10.39 -4.17
CA ASP A 234 18.03 -11.47 -3.33
C ASP A 234 17.38 -10.95 -2.03
N PRO A 235 16.15 -11.36 -1.68
CA PRO A 235 15.49 -11.02 -0.42
C PRO A 235 16.32 -11.34 0.83
N PHE A 236 17.04 -12.46 0.86
CA PHE A 236 17.91 -12.84 1.98
C PHE A 236 19.07 -11.84 2.15
N HIS A 237 19.66 -11.37 1.05
CA HIS A 237 20.69 -10.33 1.12
C HIS A 237 20.13 -9.00 1.63
N ILE A 238 18.88 -8.66 1.30
CA ILE A 238 18.20 -7.46 1.81
C ILE A 238 17.96 -7.59 3.32
N MET A 239 17.50 -8.76 3.79
CA MET A 239 17.37 -9.04 5.22
C MET A 239 18.71 -8.90 5.95
N ALA A 240 19.77 -9.51 5.41
CA ALA A 240 21.10 -9.43 6.00
C ALA A 240 21.66 -8.00 6.02
N ALA A 241 21.45 -7.22 4.96
CA ALA A 241 21.86 -5.81 4.90
C ALA A 241 21.12 -4.97 5.95
N ARG A 242 19.82 -5.20 6.14
CA ARG A 242 19.00 -4.53 7.16
C ARG A 242 19.47 -4.86 8.57
N HIS A 243 19.73 -6.13 8.87
CA HIS A 243 20.29 -6.54 10.17
C HIS A 243 21.67 -5.91 10.44
N LYS A 244 22.44 -5.58 9.40
CA LYS A 244 23.71 -4.85 9.50
C LYS A 244 23.54 -3.33 9.59
N GLY A 245 22.32 -2.81 9.64
CA GLY A 245 22.05 -1.37 9.69
C GLY A 245 22.31 -0.65 8.36
N MET A 246 22.37 -1.38 7.24
CA MET A 246 22.53 -0.76 5.92
C MET A 246 21.25 -0.04 5.50
N GLN A 247 21.42 1.18 5.01
CA GLN A 247 20.32 2.04 4.59
C GLN A 247 19.68 1.57 3.27
N PRO A 248 18.39 1.87 3.02
CA PRO A 248 17.69 1.53 1.78
C PRO A 248 18.20 2.22 0.50
N MET A 249 19.09 3.21 0.63
CA MET A 249 19.76 3.91 -0.47
C MET A 249 21.24 3.51 -0.61
N ALA A 250 21.71 3.32 -1.85
CA ALA A 250 23.11 3.01 -2.14
C ALA A 250 24.01 4.22 -1.87
N ALA A 251 25.29 3.98 -1.56
CA ALA A 251 26.25 5.06 -1.30
C ALA A 251 26.47 5.98 -2.51
N ASP A 252 26.30 5.46 -3.73
CA ASP A 252 26.44 6.14 -5.01
C ASP A 252 25.09 6.58 -5.63
N SER A 253 24.04 6.68 -4.81
CA SER A 253 22.71 7.07 -5.30
C SER A 253 22.69 8.43 -6.00
N SER A 254 21.86 8.53 -7.04
CA SER A 254 21.64 9.76 -7.81
C SER A 254 20.67 10.76 -7.15
N VAL A 255 20.17 10.46 -5.94
CA VAL A 255 19.30 11.38 -5.19
C VAL A 255 20.08 12.65 -4.85
N ASP A 256 19.46 13.82 -5.05
CA ASP A 256 20.04 15.10 -4.65
C ASP A 256 20.42 15.09 -3.17
N ARG A 257 21.66 15.47 -2.86
CA ARG A 257 22.22 15.51 -1.49
C ARG A 257 21.36 16.30 -0.52
N ARG A 258 20.58 17.28 -0.99
CA ARG A 258 19.65 18.06 -0.16
C ARG A 258 18.58 17.20 0.50
N HIS A 259 18.17 16.10 -0.13
CA HIS A 259 17.11 15.22 0.39
C HIS A 259 17.61 14.04 1.22
N VAL A 260 18.92 13.78 1.22
CA VAL A 260 19.53 12.68 1.96
C VAL A 260 19.30 12.76 3.49
N PRO A 261 19.41 13.93 4.14
CA PRO A 261 19.16 14.04 5.59
C PRO A 261 17.77 13.57 6.00
N LEU A 262 16.72 14.02 5.30
CA LEU A 262 15.35 13.57 5.57
C LEU A 262 15.19 12.05 5.44
N LEU A 263 15.77 11.47 4.38
CA LEU A 263 15.72 10.03 4.16
C LEU A 263 16.39 9.26 5.30
N GLN A 264 17.57 9.72 5.74
CA GLN A 264 18.30 9.12 6.87
C GLN A 264 17.52 9.26 8.19
N GLU A 265 16.83 10.38 8.42
CA GLU A 265 15.94 10.55 9.57
C GLU A 265 14.76 9.57 9.54
N CYS A 266 14.11 9.38 8.38
CA CYS A 266 13.04 8.39 8.20
C CYS A 266 13.50 6.95 8.47
N TRP A 267 14.77 6.64 8.19
CA TRP A 267 15.36 5.31 8.36
C TRP A 267 16.15 5.14 9.66
N SER A 268 16.04 6.11 10.58
CA SER A 268 16.62 6.03 11.92
C SER A 268 15.86 5.03 12.82
N ARG A 269 16.30 4.94 14.08
CA ARG A 269 15.60 4.13 15.10
C ARG A 269 14.16 4.61 15.24
N SER A 270 13.24 3.69 15.55
CA SER A 270 11.79 3.98 15.58
C SER A 270 11.42 5.22 16.41
N SER A 271 12.09 5.46 17.54
CA SER A 271 11.90 6.65 18.40
C SER A 271 12.35 7.96 17.78
N ASP A 272 13.34 7.91 16.90
CA ASP A 272 14.09 9.07 16.39
C ASP A 272 13.56 9.53 15.03
N ARG A 273 12.66 8.76 14.42
CA ARG A 273 12.03 9.08 13.13
C ARG A 273 11.24 10.39 13.22
N PRO A 274 11.18 11.19 12.14
CA PRO A 274 10.38 12.39 12.10
C PRO A 274 8.87 12.06 12.17
N THR A 275 8.06 13.06 12.48
CA THR A 275 6.61 12.95 12.34
C THR A 275 6.22 13.08 10.86
N VAL A 276 5.06 12.57 10.49
CA VAL A 276 4.54 12.73 9.12
C VAL A 276 4.31 14.22 8.80
N ASP A 277 3.90 15.04 9.77
CA ASP A 277 3.80 16.50 9.63
C ASP A 277 5.13 17.17 9.26
N HIS A 278 6.23 16.70 9.86
CA HIS A 278 7.57 17.22 9.53
C HIS A 278 7.95 16.88 8.08
N ILE A 279 7.71 15.62 7.68
CA ILE A 279 7.94 15.18 6.30
C ILE A 279 7.08 15.98 5.32
N LEU A 280 5.80 16.21 5.65
CA LEU A 280 4.88 16.96 4.81
C LEU A 280 5.35 18.40 4.63
N SER A 281 5.74 19.07 5.73
CA SER A 281 6.27 20.43 5.69
C SER A 281 7.51 20.52 4.80
N TYR A 282 8.41 19.53 4.90
CA TYR A 282 9.58 19.44 4.04
C TYR A 282 9.20 19.27 2.56
N VAL A 283 8.32 18.32 2.24
CA VAL A 283 7.86 18.04 0.87
C VAL A 283 7.23 19.29 0.26
N GLN A 284 6.39 20.01 1.01
CA GLN A 284 5.74 21.23 0.56
C GLN A 284 6.74 22.37 0.33
N SER A 285 7.78 22.49 1.16
CA SER A 285 8.83 23.50 0.97
C SER A 285 9.68 23.27 -0.29
N ALA A 286 9.68 22.04 -0.81
CA ALA A 286 10.41 21.66 -2.01
C ALA A 286 9.56 21.73 -3.29
N LEU A 287 8.26 22.01 -3.19
CA LEU A 287 7.43 22.31 -4.35
C LEU A 287 7.84 23.66 -4.96
N PRO A 288 7.88 23.76 -6.30
CA PRO A 288 8.05 25.05 -6.94
C PRO A 288 6.87 25.99 -6.59
N PRO A 289 7.10 27.30 -6.48
CA PRO A 289 6.06 28.30 -6.17
C PRO A 289 4.99 28.43 -7.26
#